data_AF-A0A958JVT6-F1
#
_entry.id   AF-A0A958JVT6-F1
#
_cell.length_a   1.000
_cell.length_b   1.000
_cell.length_c   1.000
_cell.angle_alpha   90.00
_cell.angle_beta   90.00
_cell.angle_gamma   90.00
#
_symmetry.space_group_name_H-M   'P 1'
#
loop_
_entity.id
_entity.type
_entity.pdbx_description
1 polymer ?
#
loop_
_entity_poly.entity_id
_entity_poly.type
_entity_poly.pdbx_seq_one_letter_code
_entity_poly.pdbx_strand_id
1 'polypeptide(L)'
;QHLLRTAIPKRPNLPDQVIGILEKSDDVPPWTWKLVSGGGWNIDRGDWVYRDSVHSGVQYGRYDRGMLIQRLQVTESGDLAVDERGVENIEAFFESRKHMYNSLYYHETSRVAFDMYCKCAERARELFRAGMPIHADPVMQQVLGADSSDELPLNTLLAMTEGWWESHVHAWAHDAQDPILKDFAERIVLRKPFKHFPDNDYNRSMLGKLVAEAGLDPNYYLLRIKPLPEKHKEDLDEALLVQRRDGTLLPLTQKSRLLEAFSKMRKNAETAMLAIPLEAFLTSPAMH
;
A
#
# COMPACT_ATOMS: atom_id res chain seq x y z
N GLN A 1 -2.08 -20.15 20.24
CA GLN A 1 -2.80 -21.37 19.81
C GLN A 1 -4.01 -21.75 20.69
N HIS A 2 -4.06 -21.42 21.99
CA HIS A 2 -5.20 -21.77 22.86
C HIS A 2 -6.44 -20.86 22.71
N LEU A 3 -6.26 -19.56 22.38
CA LEU A 3 -7.37 -18.60 22.21
C LEU A 3 -8.22 -18.80 20.94
N LEU A 4 -7.63 -19.32 19.85
CA LEU A 4 -8.37 -19.62 18.61
C LEU A 4 -9.20 -20.91 18.73
N ARG A 5 -8.78 -21.89 19.56
CA ARG A 5 -9.50 -23.15 19.76
C ARG A 5 -10.69 -23.04 20.71
N THR A 6 -10.74 -22.05 21.60
CA THR A 6 -11.81 -21.90 22.60
C THR A 6 -12.94 -20.95 22.17
N ALA A 7 -12.75 -20.13 21.13
CA ALA A 7 -13.79 -19.22 20.61
C ALA A 7 -14.66 -19.85 19.50
N ILE A 8 -14.09 -20.73 18.68
CA ILE A 8 -14.78 -21.37 17.55
C ILE A 8 -15.85 -22.42 17.94
N PRO A 9 -15.82 -23.14 19.09
CA PRO A 9 -16.78 -24.23 19.34
C PRO A 9 -18.23 -23.80 19.61
N LYS A 10 -18.56 -22.50 19.59
CA LYS A 10 -19.94 -22.03 19.88
C LYS A 10 -20.76 -21.63 18.65
N ARG A 11 -20.15 -21.56 17.46
CA ARG A 11 -20.85 -21.17 16.22
C ARG A 11 -20.21 -21.90 15.02
N PRO A 12 -20.67 -23.12 14.68
CA PRO A 12 -20.09 -23.91 13.59
C PRO A 12 -20.10 -23.17 12.24
N ASN A 13 -21.08 -22.29 12.01
CA ASN A 13 -21.24 -21.52 10.78
C ASN A 13 -20.49 -20.17 10.80
N LEU A 14 -19.69 -19.88 11.83
CA LEU A 14 -18.99 -18.60 11.93
C LEU A 14 -17.99 -18.38 10.77
N PRO A 15 -17.18 -19.36 10.35
CA PRO A 15 -16.32 -19.18 9.18
C PRO A 15 -17.11 -18.82 7.93
N ASP A 16 -18.21 -19.53 7.66
CA ASP A 16 -19.07 -19.27 6.49
C ASP A 16 -19.71 -17.88 6.54
N GLN A 17 -20.12 -17.42 7.73
CA GLN A 17 -20.63 -16.06 7.92
C GLN A 17 -19.56 -15.00 7.66
N VAL A 18 -18.32 -15.23 8.13
CA VAL A 18 -17.20 -14.31 7.87
C VAL A 18 -16.88 -14.26 6.38
N ILE A 19 -16.84 -15.42 5.71
CA ILE A 19 -16.65 -15.51 4.26
C ILE A 19 -17.77 -14.76 3.55
N GLY A 20 -19.04 -14.99 3.94
CA GLY A 20 -20.19 -14.28 3.38
C GLY A 20 -20.08 -12.75 3.49
N ILE A 21 -19.56 -12.22 4.61
CA ILE A 21 -19.28 -10.79 4.76
C ILE A 21 -18.22 -10.33 3.76
N LEU A 22 -17.11 -11.06 3.64
CA LEU A 22 -16.00 -10.68 2.76
C LEU A 22 -16.37 -10.77 1.28
N GLU A 23 -17.20 -11.74 0.90
CA GLU A 23 -17.66 -11.99 -0.46
C GLU A 23 -18.92 -11.19 -0.85
N LYS A 24 -19.47 -10.38 0.07
CA LYS A 24 -20.72 -9.62 -0.14
C LYS A 24 -21.93 -10.53 -0.45
N SER A 25 -22.04 -11.67 0.24
CA SER A 25 -23.19 -12.56 0.09
C SER A 25 -24.50 -11.85 0.46
N ASP A 26 -25.57 -12.15 -0.27
CA ASP A 26 -26.92 -11.69 0.04
C ASP A 26 -27.46 -12.29 1.36
N ASP A 27 -26.82 -13.35 1.88
CA ASP A 27 -27.17 -14.02 3.13
C ASP A 27 -26.73 -13.23 4.39
N VAL A 28 -25.94 -12.16 4.22
CA VAL A 28 -25.48 -11.30 5.30
C VAL A 28 -25.89 -9.85 5.07
N PRO A 29 -26.19 -9.07 6.13
CA PRO A 29 -26.59 -7.68 5.96
C PRO A 29 -25.52 -6.83 5.26
N PRO A 30 -25.85 -6.04 4.22
CA PRO A 30 -24.88 -5.26 3.45
C PRO A 30 -24.00 -4.30 4.27
N TRP A 31 -24.54 -3.77 5.38
CA TRP A 31 -23.78 -2.90 6.29
C TRP A 31 -22.52 -3.58 6.85
N THR A 32 -22.50 -4.92 6.98
CA THR A 32 -21.36 -5.66 7.55
C THR A 32 -20.13 -5.56 6.65
N TRP A 33 -20.28 -5.79 5.34
CA TRP A 33 -19.20 -5.60 4.37
C TRP A 33 -18.74 -4.14 4.32
N LYS A 34 -19.69 -3.18 4.28
CA LYS A 34 -19.39 -1.74 4.29
C LYS A 34 -18.59 -1.33 5.53
N LEU A 35 -18.87 -1.92 6.68
CA LEU A 35 -18.18 -1.61 7.93
C LEU A 35 -16.74 -2.16 7.97
N VAL A 36 -16.49 -3.32 7.35
CA VAL A 36 -15.19 -4.02 7.47
C VAL A 36 -14.27 -3.73 6.30
N SER A 37 -14.74 -3.86 5.06
CA SER A 37 -13.88 -3.85 3.85
C SER A 37 -14.30 -2.82 2.81
N GLY A 38 -15.60 -2.49 2.76
CA GLY A 38 -16.19 -1.66 1.72
C GLY A 38 -16.23 -0.16 2.01
N GLY A 39 -16.98 0.56 1.18
CA GLY A 39 -17.34 1.95 1.39
C GLY A 39 -16.18 2.93 1.22
N GLY A 40 -16.46 4.22 1.33
CA GLY A 40 -15.45 5.28 1.42
C GLY A 40 -14.76 5.36 2.77
N TRP A 41 -15.49 4.97 3.82
CA TRP A 41 -15.02 4.81 5.18
C TRP A 41 -15.43 3.43 5.70
N ASN A 42 -14.51 2.78 6.42
CA ASN A 42 -14.73 1.54 7.15
C ASN A 42 -13.79 1.49 8.37
N ILE A 43 -13.92 0.45 9.20
CA ILE A 43 -13.15 0.34 10.44
C ILE A 43 -11.65 0.14 10.20
N ASP A 44 -11.28 -0.53 9.11
CA ASP A 44 -9.87 -0.72 8.71
C ASP A 44 -9.22 0.63 8.38
N ARG A 45 -9.78 1.36 7.40
CA ARG A 45 -9.29 2.67 7.00
C ARG A 45 -9.37 3.71 8.10
N GLY A 46 -10.42 3.65 8.91
CA GLY A 46 -10.54 4.52 10.07
C GLY A 46 -9.46 4.27 11.13
N ASP A 47 -8.98 3.03 11.26
CA ASP A 47 -7.89 2.73 12.17
C ASP A 47 -6.52 3.09 11.59
N TRP A 48 -6.18 2.60 10.40
CA TRP A 48 -4.81 2.77 9.88
C TRP A 48 -4.46 4.24 9.58
N VAL A 49 -5.41 5.08 9.12
CA VAL A 49 -5.15 6.52 8.90
C VAL A 49 -4.66 7.18 10.19
N TYR A 50 -5.32 6.87 11.31
CA TYR A 50 -4.97 7.43 12.61
C TYR A 50 -3.72 6.76 13.20
N ARG A 51 -3.64 5.43 13.13
CA ARG A 51 -2.51 4.65 13.66
C ARG A 51 -1.22 5.07 12.99
N ASP A 52 -1.20 5.16 11.67
CA ASP A 52 -0.02 5.53 10.90
C ASP A 52 0.37 6.98 11.19
N SER A 53 -0.60 7.88 11.36
CA SER A 53 -0.35 9.24 11.82
C SER A 53 0.38 9.28 13.17
N VAL A 54 -0.05 8.45 14.12
CA VAL A 54 0.59 8.36 15.44
C VAL A 54 2.01 7.81 15.34
N HIS A 55 2.23 6.74 14.56
CA HIS A 55 3.53 6.05 14.51
C HIS A 55 4.55 6.75 13.59
N SER A 56 4.09 7.44 12.54
CA SER A 56 4.95 8.24 11.66
C SER A 56 5.25 9.64 12.20
N GLY A 57 4.43 10.13 13.14
CA GLY A 57 4.51 11.50 13.66
C GLY A 57 3.83 12.56 12.78
N VAL A 58 3.25 12.18 11.63
CA VAL A 58 2.45 13.07 10.77
C VAL A 58 1.17 13.45 11.51
N GLN A 59 1.01 14.72 11.90
CA GLN A 59 -0.11 15.14 12.74
C GLN A 59 -1.46 15.26 12.01
N TYR A 60 -1.42 15.40 10.68
CA TYR A 60 -2.60 15.69 9.86
C TYR A 60 -3.52 14.47 9.63
N GLY A 61 -3.14 13.27 10.06
CA GLY A 61 -4.00 12.07 9.95
C GLY A 61 -4.89 11.83 11.18
N ARG A 62 -4.91 12.75 12.15
CA ARG A 62 -5.70 12.61 13.38
C ARG A 62 -7.09 13.21 13.19
N TYR A 63 -8.12 12.40 13.49
CA TYR A 63 -9.51 12.83 13.57
C TYR A 63 -10.21 12.14 14.74
N ASP A 64 -11.38 12.64 15.15
CA ASP A 64 -12.15 12.07 16.27
C ASP A 64 -12.89 10.79 15.85
N ARG A 65 -12.18 9.66 15.92
CA ARG A 65 -12.70 8.32 15.64
C ARG A 65 -13.84 7.93 16.57
N GLY A 66 -13.74 8.32 17.86
CA GLY A 66 -14.73 7.97 18.87
C GLY A 66 -16.06 8.64 18.57
N MET A 67 -16.03 9.93 18.24
CA MET A 67 -17.22 10.65 17.82
C MET A 67 -17.77 10.10 16.50
N LEU A 68 -16.94 9.81 15.49
CA LEU A 68 -17.45 9.22 14.24
C LEU A 68 -18.20 7.91 14.50
N ILE A 69 -17.65 7.02 15.32
CA ILE A 69 -18.29 5.74 15.67
C ILE A 69 -19.65 5.97 16.35
N GLN A 70 -19.76 6.96 17.23
CA GLN A 70 -21.03 7.32 17.89
C GLN A 70 -22.08 7.89 16.93
N ARG A 71 -21.68 8.32 15.72
CA ARG A 71 -22.57 8.90 14.70
C ARG A 71 -23.00 7.88 13.66
N LEU A 72 -22.43 6.68 13.65
CA LEU A 72 -22.80 5.61 12.73
C LEU A 72 -24.15 5.00 13.14
N GLN A 73 -24.93 4.62 12.14
CA GLN A 73 -26.19 3.92 12.32
C GLN A 73 -26.44 2.95 11.17
N VAL A 74 -27.27 1.95 11.44
CA VAL A 74 -27.80 1.04 10.43
C VAL A 74 -29.19 1.54 10.05
N THR A 75 -29.41 1.78 8.77
CA THR A 75 -30.71 2.22 8.24
C THR A 75 -31.72 1.08 8.30
N GLU A 76 -33.01 1.41 8.14
CA GLU A 76 -34.06 0.38 8.04
C GLU A 76 -33.86 -0.55 6.83
N SER A 77 -33.20 -0.07 5.76
CA SER A 77 -32.81 -0.87 4.59
C SER A 77 -31.62 -1.82 4.85
N GLY A 78 -31.00 -1.77 6.04
CA GLY A 78 -29.82 -2.57 6.37
C GLY A 78 -28.51 -2.00 5.82
N ASP A 79 -28.47 -0.72 5.47
CA ASP A 79 -27.26 -0.01 5.04
C ASP A 79 -26.54 0.68 6.19
N LEU A 80 -25.24 0.93 6.03
CA LEU A 80 -24.45 1.74 6.94
C LEU A 80 -24.58 3.23 6.56
N ALA A 81 -24.93 4.07 7.54
CA ALA A 81 -25.09 5.51 7.38
C ALA A 81 -24.48 6.28 8.56
N VAL A 82 -24.36 7.59 8.41
CA VAL A 82 -24.02 8.54 9.48
C VAL A 82 -25.20 9.45 9.76
N ASP A 83 -25.40 9.86 11.02
CA ASP A 83 -26.39 10.89 11.35
C ASP A 83 -26.00 12.28 10.80
N GLU A 84 -26.94 13.23 10.76
CA GLU A 84 -26.66 14.60 10.30
C GLU A 84 -25.56 15.33 11.08
N ARG A 85 -25.30 14.94 12.34
CA ARG A 85 -24.27 15.56 13.19
C ARG A 85 -22.88 14.97 12.93
N GLY A 86 -22.80 13.79 12.31
CA GLY A 86 -21.55 13.12 12.00
C GLY A 86 -20.93 13.53 10.67
N VAL A 87 -21.57 14.44 9.92
CA VAL A 87 -21.04 14.98 8.66
C VAL A 87 -19.65 15.58 8.88
N GLU A 88 -19.47 16.42 9.91
CA GLU A 88 -18.16 17.02 10.22
C GLU A 88 -17.12 15.96 10.62
N ASN A 89 -17.55 14.88 11.31
CA ASN A 89 -16.63 13.81 11.71
C ASN A 89 -16.13 12.98 10.52
N ILE A 90 -17.01 12.70 9.55
CA ILE A 90 -16.63 11.95 8.35
C ILE A 90 -15.84 12.83 7.37
N GLU A 91 -16.13 14.14 7.30
CA GLU A 91 -15.30 15.11 6.58
C GLU A 91 -13.86 15.12 7.11
N ALA A 92 -13.70 15.24 8.43
CA ALA A 92 -12.39 15.23 9.08
C ALA A 92 -11.59 13.95 8.77
N PHE A 93 -12.27 12.80 8.64
CA PHE A 93 -11.63 11.56 8.18
C PHE A 93 -11.11 11.69 6.74
N PHE A 94 -11.93 12.16 5.80
CA PHE A 94 -11.53 12.27 4.40
C PHE A 94 -10.39 13.27 4.20
N GLU A 95 -10.40 14.38 4.94
CA GLU A 95 -9.26 15.32 5.00
C GLU A 95 -8.01 14.64 5.55
N SER A 96 -8.14 13.97 6.70
CA SER A 96 -7.02 13.26 7.35
C SER A 96 -6.40 12.23 6.43
N ARG A 97 -7.23 11.43 5.78
CA ARG A 97 -6.81 10.42 4.81
C ARG A 97 -6.07 11.07 3.64
N LYS A 98 -6.62 12.15 3.06
CA LYS A 98 -5.95 12.90 1.98
C LYS A 98 -4.57 13.39 2.39
N HIS A 99 -4.43 13.96 3.59
CA HIS A 99 -3.14 14.39 4.10
C HIS A 99 -2.16 13.23 4.30
N MET A 100 -2.63 12.10 4.82
CA MET A 100 -1.80 10.91 5.00
C MET A 100 -1.28 10.33 3.68
N TYR A 101 -2.11 10.32 2.62
CA TYR A 101 -1.64 9.94 1.29
C TYR A 101 -0.52 10.85 0.80
N ASN A 102 -0.74 12.17 0.81
CA ASN A 102 0.27 13.11 0.34
C ASN A 102 1.56 13.11 1.17
N SER A 103 1.46 12.89 2.49
CA SER A 103 2.60 13.04 3.40
C SER A 103 3.36 11.74 3.65
N LEU A 104 2.71 10.58 3.51
CA LEU A 104 3.26 9.30 3.93
C LEU A 104 3.18 8.25 2.82
N TYR A 105 1.98 7.89 2.36
CA TYR A 105 1.82 6.74 1.45
C TYR A 105 2.39 7.00 0.06
N TYR A 106 2.42 8.26 -0.37
CA TYR A 106 2.96 8.67 -1.66
C TYR A 106 4.40 9.17 -1.61
N HIS A 107 5.01 9.15 -0.42
CA HIS A 107 6.36 9.66 -0.21
C HIS A 107 7.37 8.99 -1.17
N GLU A 108 8.09 9.82 -1.92
CA GLU A 108 8.87 9.39 -3.08
C GLU A 108 10.00 8.43 -2.67
N THR A 109 10.64 8.70 -1.54
CA THR A 109 11.72 7.83 -1.03
C THR A 109 11.21 6.43 -0.67
N SER A 110 9.99 6.33 -0.13
CA SER A 110 9.38 5.04 0.22
C SER A 110 9.04 4.23 -1.02
N ARG A 111 8.56 4.91 -2.07
CA ARG A 111 8.27 4.30 -3.38
C ARG A 111 9.54 3.83 -4.08
N VAL A 112 10.60 4.64 -4.05
CA VAL A 112 11.92 4.24 -4.56
C VAL A 112 12.43 2.99 -3.83
N ALA A 113 12.36 2.97 -2.50
CA ALA A 113 12.78 1.82 -1.71
C ALA A 113 11.97 0.57 -2.07
N PHE A 114 10.64 0.69 -2.24
CA PHE A 114 9.78 -0.42 -2.67
C PHE A 114 10.21 -1.00 -4.03
N ASP A 115 10.42 -0.16 -5.05
CA ASP A 115 10.90 -0.62 -6.36
C ASP A 115 12.30 -1.27 -6.26
N MET A 116 13.17 -0.80 -5.36
CA MET A 116 14.46 -1.46 -5.10
C MET A 116 14.29 -2.86 -4.49
N TYR A 117 13.35 -3.04 -3.54
CA TYR A 117 13.00 -4.37 -3.03
C TYR A 117 12.48 -5.28 -4.15
N CYS A 118 11.60 -4.78 -5.02
CA CYS A 118 11.10 -5.53 -6.17
C CYS A 118 12.24 -5.96 -7.10
N LYS A 119 13.18 -5.06 -7.42
CA LYS A 119 14.35 -5.37 -8.27
C LYS A 119 15.31 -6.36 -7.63
N CYS A 120 15.51 -6.27 -6.32
CA CYS A 120 16.28 -7.26 -5.56
C CYS A 120 15.63 -8.65 -5.67
N ALA A 121 14.31 -8.74 -5.48
CA ALA A 121 13.56 -9.99 -5.59
C ALA A 121 13.55 -10.54 -7.03
N GLU A 122 13.40 -9.67 -8.03
CA GLU A 122 13.46 -10.00 -9.45
C GLU A 122 14.83 -10.61 -9.79
N ARG A 123 15.93 -9.97 -9.37
CA ARG A 123 17.28 -10.48 -9.61
C ARG A 123 17.52 -11.83 -8.92
N ALA A 124 17.07 -11.97 -7.67
CA ALA A 124 17.18 -13.23 -6.94
C ALA A 124 16.43 -14.36 -7.68
N ARG A 125 15.24 -14.07 -8.23
CA ARG A 125 14.45 -15.02 -9.00
C ARG A 125 15.12 -15.41 -10.32
N GLU A 126 15.70 -14.45 -11.05
CA GLU A 126 16.46 -14.72 -12.27
C GLU A 126 17.64 -15.66 -12.01
N LEU A 127 18.45 -15.35 -10.99
CA LEU A 127 19.62 -16.15 -10.62
C LEU A 127 19.21 -17.56 -10.20
N PHE A 128 18.17 -17.69 -9.37
CA PHE A 128 17.64 -18.98 -8.94
C PHE A 128 17.19 -19.83 -10.14
N ARG A 129 16.42 -19.25 -11.06
CA ARG A 129 15.92 -19.96 -12.26
C ARG A 129 17.04 -20.29 -13.25
N ALA A 130 18.12 -19.51 -13.27
CA ALA A 130 19.32 -19.80 -14.04
C ALA A 130 20.24 -20.86 -13.39
N GLY A 131 19.89 -21.39 -12.22
CA GLY A 131 20.71 -22.35 -11.48
C GLY A 131 21.99 -21.74 -10.89
N MET A 132 22.04 -20.41 -10.75
CA MET A 132 23.15 -19.72 -10.12
C MET A 132 23.06 -19.86 -8.59
N PRO A 133 24.20 -20.01 -7.88
CA PRO A 133 24.19 -20.17 -6.43
C PRO A 133 23.76 -18.88 -5.74
N ILE A 134 22.67 -18.96 -4.97
CA ILE A 134 22.19 -17.90 -4.08
C ILE A 134 21.79 -18.50 -2.73
N HIS A 135 21.83 -17.68 -1.67
CA HIS A 135 21.25 -18.07 -0.40
C HIS A 135 19.72 -18.11 -0.52
N ALA A 136 19.12 -19.30 -0.36
CA ALA A 136 17.67 -19.48 -0.37
C ALA A 136 17.31 -20.67 0.52
N ASP A 137 16.59 -20.42 1.61
CA ASP A 137 16.02 -21.49 2.43
C ASP A 137 14.91 -22.25 1.66
N PRO A 138 14.40 -23.39 2.16
CA PRO A 138 13.38 -24.15 1.46
C PRO A 138 12.08 -23.38 1.15
N VAL A 139 11.76 -22.34 1.93
CA VAL A 139 10.59 -21.47 1.68
C VAL A 139 10.91 -20.52 0.53
N MET A 140 12.08 -19.88 0.55
CA MET A 140 12.55 -19.00 -0.51
C MET A 140 12.70 -19.74 -1.84
N GLN A 141 13.18 -20.98 -1.83
CA GLN A 141 13.25 -21.81 -3.04
C GLN A 141 11.87 -22.02 -3.68
N GLN A 142 10.82 -22.26 -2.88
CA GLN A 142 9.45 -22.34 -3.39
C GLN A 142 8.98 -21.00 -3.94
N VAL A 143 9.24 -19.90 -3.23
CA VAL A 143 8.85 -18.54 -3.64
C VAL A 143 9.52 -18.09 -4.93
N LEU A 144 10.82 -18.39 -5.12
CA LEU A 144 11.55 -18.05 -6.35
C LEU A 144 11.21 -19.00 -7.50
N GLY A 145 10.81 -20.23 -7.19
CA GLY A 145 10.36 -21.23 -8.15
C GLY A 145 8.98 -20.91 -8.73
N ALA A 146 8.03 -20.48 -7.90
CA ALA A 146 6.64 -20.25 -8.31
C ALA A 146 6.48 -19.08 -9.30
N ASP A 147 5.60 -19.25 -10.28
CA ASP A 147 5.24 -18.19 -11.24
C ASP A 147 4.28 -17.18 -10.62
N SER A 148 3.42 -17.60 -9.69
CA SER A 148 2.47 -16.74 -8.98
C SER A 148 2.31 -17.15 -7.52
N SER A 149 1.71 -16.26 -6.71
CA SER A 149 1.35 -16.57 -5.32
C SER A 149 0.34 -17.71 -5.20
N ASP A 150 -0.46 -17.95 -6.24
CA ASP A 150 -1.53 -18.96 -6.23
C ASP A 150 -0.98 -20.40 -6.27
N GLU A 151 0.27 -20.56 -6.70
CA GLU A 151 0.99 -21.84 -6.70
C GLU A 151 1.61 -22.17 -5.34
N LEU A 152 1.68 -21.18 -4.42
CA LEU A 152 2.35 -21.35 -3.15
C LEU A 152 1.44 -22.06 -2.13
N PRO A 153 1.93 -23.14 -1.48
CA PRO A 153 1.22 -23.74 -0.37
C PRO A 153 0.95 -22.72 0.75
N LEU A 154 -0.20 -22.85 1.44
CA LEU A 154 -0.58 -21.92 2.51
C LEU A 154 0.48 -21.81 3.61
N ASN A 155 1.13 -22.92 3.98
CA ASN A 155 2.23 -22.91 4.95
C ASN A 155 3.46 -22.13 4.48
N THR A 156 3.72 -22.08 3.17
CA THR A 156 4.77 -21.26 2.56
C THR A 156 4.39 -19.80 2.67
N LEU A 157 3.17 -19.42 2.28
CA LEU A 157 2.66 -18.04 2.43
C LEU A 157 2.72 -17.55 3.89
N LEU A 158 2.32 -18.39 4.85
CA LEU A 158 2.37 -18.05 6.28
C LEU A 158 3.79 -17.95 6.85
N ALA A 159 4.78 -18.57 6.21
CA ALA A 159 6.18 -18.47 6.60
C ALA A 159 6.86 -17.19 6.09
N MET A 160 6.30 -16.54 5.07
CA MET A 160 6.82 -15.31 4.46
C MET A 160 6.62 -14.08 5.36
N THR A 161 7.34 -14.04 6.46
CA THR A 161 7.34 -12.90 7.40
C THR A 161 8.39 -11.85 7.02
N GLU A 162 8.25 -10.63 7.57
CA GLU A 162 9.22 -9.56 7.37
C GLU A 162 10.64 -9.98 7.81
N GLY A 163 10.78 -10.57 9.01
CA GLY A 163 12.09 -11.04 9.49
C GLY A 163 12.68 -12.20 8.66
N TRP A 164 11.83 -13.04 8.04
CA TRP A 164 12.27 -14.04 7.08
C TRP A 164 12.78 -13.41 5.79
N TRP A 165 12.09 -12.39 5.27
CA TRP A 165 12.53 -11.66 4.10
C TRP A 165 13.85 -10.92 4.37
N GLU A 166 13.92 -10.22 5.51
CA GLU A 166 15.11 -9.48 5.93
C GLU A 166 16.33 -10.40 6.08
N SER A 167 16.18 -11.60 6.63
CA SER A 167 17.32 -12.53 6.78
C SER A 167 17.94 -12.91 5.42
N HIS A 168 17.13 -13.09 4.39
CA HIS A 168 17.60 -13.37 3.03
C HIS A 168 18.27 -12.16 2.41
N VAL A 169 17.68 -10.97 2.55
CA VAL A 169 18.30 -9.73 2.06
C VAL A 169 19.64 -9.48 2.76
N HIS A 170 19.74 -9.72 4.07
CA HIS A 170 21.00 -9.64 4.81
C HIS A 170 22.03 -10.66 4.31
N ALA A 171 21.62 -11.91 4.06
CA ALA A 171 22.51 -12.93 3.50
C ALA A 171 23.00 -12.54 2.09
N TRP A 172 22.12 -12.00 1.24
CA TRP A 172 22.51 -11.52 -0.09
C TRP A 172 23.45 -10.32 -0.03
N ALA A 173 23.21 -9.38 0.88
CA ALA A 173 24.09 -8.24 1.07
C ALA A 173 25.51 -8.66 1.45
N HIS A 174 25.68 -9.74 2.21
CA HIS A 174 27.00 -10.20 2.64
C HIS A 174 27.65 -11.17 1.64
N ASP A 175 26.91 -12.21 1.24
CA ASP A 175 27.45 -13.42 0.62
C ASP A 175 27.13 -13.59 -0.88
N ALA A 176 26.24 -12.77 -1.46
CA ALA A 176 25.88 -12.93 -2.87
C ALA A 176 27.10 -12.72 -3.78
N GLN A 177 27.27 -13.63 -4.74
CA GLN A 177 28.33 -13.56 -5.74
C GLN A 177 27.95 -12.67 -6.92
N ASP A 178 26.64 -12.56 -7.22
CA ASP A 178 26.13 -11.68 -8.24
C ASP A 178 26.22 -10.21 -7.78
N PRO A 179 26.91 -9.33 -8.53
CA PRO A 179 27.14 -7.96 -8.11
C PRO A 179 25.85 -7.12 -8.04
N ILE A 180 24.86 -7.41 -8.88
CA ILE A 180 23.58 -6.68 -8.89
C ILE A 180 22.77 -7.05 -7.64
N LEU A 181 22.60 -8.35 -7.39
CA LEU A 181 21.87 -8.82 -6.21
C LEU A 181 22.53 -8.31 -4.92
N LYS A 182 23.86 -8.37 -4.84
CA LYS A 182 24.62 -7.88 -3.69
C LYS A 182 24.42 -6.39 -3.48
N ASP A 183 24.60 -5.56 -4.51
CA ASP A 183 24.46 -4.11 -4.40
C ASP A 183 23.05 -3.69 -3.96
N PHE A 184 22.00 -4.25 -4.57
CA PHE A 184 20.62 -3.95 -4.17
C PHE A 184 20.35 -4.34 -2.71
N ALA A 185 20.78 -5.53 -2.30
CA ALA A 185 20.62 -6.00 -0.93
C ALA A 185 21.39 -5.14 0.07
N GLU A 186 22.64 -4.77 -0.24
CA GLU A 186 23.46 -3.87 0.58
C GLU A 186 22.81 -2.50 0.72
N ARG A 187 22.28 -1.92 -0.37
CA ARG A 187 21.60 -0.63 -0.32
C ARG A 187 20.34 -0.66 0.53
N ILE A 188 19.58 -1.75 0.46
CA ILE A 188 18.40 -1.95 1.30
C ILE A 188 18.80 -1.99 2.78
N VAL A 189 19.77 -2.84 3.14
CA VAL A 189 20.26 -3.00 4.52
C VAL A 189 20.86 -1.71 5.06
N LEU A 190 21.67 -1.02 4.25
CA LEU A 190 22.38 0.20 4.65
C LEU A 190 21.56 1.48 4.43
N ARG A 191 20.29 1.36 3.99
CA ARG A 191 19.39 2.47 3.67
C ARG A 191 20.03 3.51 2.75
N LYS A 192 20.54 3.07 1.60
CA LYS A 192 21.09 3.89 0.52
C LYS A 192 20.15 3.92 -0.69
N PRO A 193 18.98 4.61 -0.60
CA PRO A 193 18.01 4.62 -1.69
C PRO A 193 18.56 5.35 -2.91
N PHE A 194 18.01 5.02 -4.09
CA PHE A 194 18.28 5.76 -5.32
C PHE A 194 17.75 7.20 -5.22
N LYS A 195 18.31 8.10 -6.04
CA LYS A 195 17.82 9.47 -6.17
C LYS A 195 16.71 9.50 -7.22
N HIS A 196 15.57 10.10 -6.88
CA HIS A 196 14.42 10.22 -7.79
C HIS A 196 14.42 11.54 -8.58
N PHE A 197 13.81 11.48 -9.76
CA PHE A 197 13.65 12.56 -10.73
C PHE A 197 12.27 12.47 -11.40
N PRO A 198 11.71 13.57 -11.92
CA PRO A 198 10.47 13.53 -12.71
C PRO A 198 10.63 12.66 -13.97
N ASP A 199 9.64 11.84 -14.29
CA ASP A 199 9.63 11.05 -15.53
C ASP A 199 9.24 11.93 -16.74
N ASN A 200 10.19 12.14 -17.66
CA ASN A 200 9.99 12.78 -18.96
C ASN A 200 11.05 12.26 -19.95
N ASP A 201 10.84 12.48 -21.25
CA ASP A 201 11.71 11.91 -22.29
C ASP A 201 13.17 12.37 -22.20
N TYR A 202 13.40 13.61 -21.79
CA TYR A 202 14.74 14.13 -21.55
C TYR A 202 15.44 13.37 -20.41
N ASN A 203 14.79 13.25 -19.25
CA ASN A 203 15.34 12.54 -18.09
C ASN A 203 15.53 11.05 -18.37
N ARG A 204 14.64 10.38 -19.10
CA ARG A 204 14.83 8.98 -19.49
C ARG A 204 16.12 8.78 -20.30
N SER A 205 16.33 9.64 -21.30
CA SER A 205 17.54 9.56 -22.14
C SER A 205 18.80 9.93 -21.36
N MET A 206 18.77 11.05 -20.63
CA MET A 206 19.91 11.54 -19.88
C MET A 206 20.32 10.55 -18.77
N LEU A 207 19.39 10.17 -17.90
CA LEU A 207 19.69 9.27 -16.76
C LEU A 207 20.13 7.88 -17.24
N GLY A 208 19.57 7.37 -18.34
CA GLY A 208 20.02 6.12 -18.94
C GLY A 208 21.48 6.17 -19.40
N LYS A 209 21.93 7.29 -19.98
CA LYS A 209 23.34 7.48 -20.33
C LYS A 209 24.23 7.55 -19.09
N LEU A 210 23.81 8.28 -18.05
CA LEU A 210 24.58 8.39 -16.80
C LEU A 210 24.80 7.03 -16.14
N VAL A 211 23.76 6.20 -16.08
CA VAL A 211 23.85 4.85 -15.55
C VAL A 211 24.82 4.00 -16.36
N ALA A 212 24.75 4.06 -17.69
CA ALA A 212 25.67 3.33 -18.56
C ALA A 212 27.13 3.81 -18.46
N GLU A 213 27.36 5.13 -18.39
CA GLU A 213 28.68 5.74 -18.20
C GLU A 213 29.29 5.36 -16.85
N ALA A 214 28.47 5.15 -15.81
CA ALA A 214 28.89 4.64 -14.52
C ALA A 214 29.19 3.13 -14.52
N GLY A 215 29.06 2.44 -15.66
CA GLY A 215 29.30 0.99 -15.79
C GLY A 215 28.20 0.13 -15.19
N LEU A 216 27.00 0.68 -14.98
CA LEU A 216 25.85 0.00 -14.40
C LEU A 216 24.84 -0.37 -15.49
N ASP A 217 24.13 -1.50 -15.32
CA ASP A 217 23.09 -1.94 -16.25
C ASP A 217 21.81 -1.09 -16.12
N PRO A 218 21.41 -0.33 -17.15
CA PRO A 218 20.18 0.48 -17.11
C PRO A 218 18.90 -0.32 -16.85
N ASN A 219 18.86 -1.62 -17.15
CA ASN A 219 17.67 -2.45 -16.88
C ASN A 219 17.40 -2.65 -15.37
N TYR A 220 18.45 -2.49 -14.57
CA TYR A 220 18.40 -2.61 -13.12
C TYR A 220 18.50 -1.24 -12.44
N TYR A 221 19.40 -0.39 -12.90
CA TYR A 221 19.79 0.83 -12.22
C TYR A 221 19.07 2.09 -12.72
N LEU A 222 18.19 2.00 -13.72
CA LEU A 222 17.22 3.03 -14.07
C LEU A 222 15.81 2.54 -13.72
N LEU A 223 15.36 2.85 -12.50
CA LEU A 223 14.03 2.49 -12.03
C LEU A 223 13.00 3.43 -12.65
N ARG A 224 11.91 2.86 -13.16
CA ARG A 224 10.73 3.62 -13.59
C ARG A 224 9.56 3.32 -12.67
N ILE A 225 9.34 4.24 -11.74
CA ILE A 225 8.33 4.15 -10.70
C ILE A 225 7.01 4.64 -11.28
N LYS A 226 6.04 3.73 -11.38
CA LYS A 226 4.73 4.02 -11.94
C LYS A 226 3.95 5.01 -11.06
N PRO A 227 3.07 5.83 -11.65
CA PRO A 227 2.16 6.68 -10.90
C PRO A 227 1.27 5.82 -10.01
N LEU A 228 0.95 6.30 -8.81
CA LEU A 228 -0.03 5.65 -7.94
C LEU A 228 -1.45 6.07 -8.37
N PRO A 229 -2.43 5.15 -8.31
CA PRO A 229 -3.81 5.46 -8.68
C PRO A 229 -4.44 6.47 -7.72
N GLU A 230 -5.33 7.32 -8.22
CA GLU A 230 -6.09 8.25 -7.40
C GLU A 230 -7.14 7.49 -6.57
N LYS A 231 -6.92 7.34 -5.26
CA LYS A 231 -7.82 6.60 -4.36
C LYS A 231 -9.03 7.42 -3.86
N HIS A 232 -8.87 8.73 -3.71
CA HIS A 232 -9.87 9.57 -3.01
C HIS A 232 -11.21 9.71 -3.72
N LYS A 233 -11.22 9.68 -5.06
CA LYS A 233 -12.46 9.82 -5.82
C LYS A 233 -13.35 8.59 -5.65
N GLU A 234 -12.77 7.41 -5.80
CA GLU A 234 -13.45 6.12 -5.59
C GLU A 234 -14.02 6.04 -4.17
N ASP A 235 -13.26 6.50 -3.17
CA ASP A 235 -13.73 6.53 -1.78
C ASP A 235 -14.95 7.45 -1.60
N LEU A 236 -14.98 8.60 -2.28
CA LEU A 236 -16.13 9.53 -2.18
C LEU A 236 -17.37 9.01 -2.90
N ASP A 237 -17.18 8.28 -4.01
CA ASP A 237 -18.27 7.63 -4.73
C ASP A 237 -18.93 6.52 -3.88
N GLU A 238 -18.15 5.86 -3.01
CA GLU A 238 -18.64 4.86 -2.05
C GLU A 238 -18.87 5.40 -0.63
N ALA A 239 -18.88 6.73 -0.44
CA ALA A 239 -19.01 7.33 0.89
C ALA A 239 -20.33 6.94 1.59
N LEU A 240 -20.31 6.96 2.93
CA LEU A 240 -21.50 6.69 3.74
C LEU A 240 -22.64 7.66 3.39
N LEU A 241 -23.88 7.15 3.43
CA LEU A 241 -25.07 7.99 3.34
C LEU A 241 -25.26 8.77 4.63
N VAL A 242 -25.85 9.96 4.52
CA VAL A 242 -26.28 10.77 5.66
C VAL A 242 -27.77 10.56 5.84
N GLN A 243 -28.17 10.04 7.00
CA GLN A 243 -29.58 9.88 7.35
C GLN A 243 -30.06 11.07 8.19
N ARG A 244 -31.10 11.72 7.70
CA ARG A 244 -31.76 12.85 8.34
C ARG A 244 -32.74 12.40 9.41
N ARG A 245 -33.14 13.33 10.28
CA ARG A 245 -34.14 13.06 11.33
C ARG A 245 -35.51 12.61 10.79
N ASP A 246 -35.84 12.99 9.56
CA ASP A 246 -37.06 12.57 8.86
C ASP A 246 -36.91 11.19 8.18
N GLY A 247 -35.78 10.50 8.37
CA GLY A 247 -35.48 9.20 7.79
C GLY A 247 -34.90 9.24 6.37
N THR A 248 -34.85 10.41 5.73
CA THR A 248 -34.32 10.53 4.36
C THR A 248 -32.82 10.30 4.31
N LEU A 249 -32.37 9.56 3.28
CA LEU A 249 -30.96 9.28 3.02
C LEU A 249 -30.43 10.19 1.92
N LEU A 250 -29.28 10.81 2.16
CA LEU A 250 -28.63 11.69 1.19
C LEU A 250 -27.16 11.29 1.01
N PRO A 251 -26.60 11.41 -0.21
CA PRO A 251 -25.16 11.29 -0.40
C PRO A 251 -24.41 12.34 0.43
N LEU A 252 -23.28 11.93 1.02
CA LEU A 252 -22.45 12.81 1.84
C LEU A 252 -21.98 14.07 1.07
N THR A 253 -21.67 13.93 -0.21
CA THR A 253 -21.26 15.02 -1.10
C THR A 253 -22.33 16.08 -1.31
N GLN A 254 -23.61 15.78 -1.07
CA GLN A 254 -24.68 16.79 -1.11
C GLN A 254 -24.78 17.61 0.19
N LYS A 255 -24.24 17.08 1.30
CA LYS A 255 -24.23 17.74 2.60
C LYS A 255 -22.93 18.49 2.87
N SER A 256 -21.85 18.08 2.23
CA SER A 256 -20.51 18.64 2.38
C SER A 256 -20.05 19.38 1.12
N ARG A 257 -19.96 20.72 1.20
CA ARG A 257 -19.33 21.53 0.13
C ARG A 257 -17.85 21.21 -0.04
N LEU A 258 -17.18 20.85 1.05
CA LEU A 258 -15.78 20.47 1.05
C LEU A 258 -15.57 19.18 0.25
N LEU A 259 -16.34 18.13 0.54
CA LEU A 259 -16.22 16.85 -0.15
C LEU A 259 -16.74 16.92 -1.58
N GLU A 260 -17.72 17.79 -1.85
CA GLU A 260 -18.11 18.14 -3.23
C GLU A 260 -16.96 18.81 -3.99
N ALA A 261 -16.20 19.71 -3.36
CA ALA A 261 -15.01 20.28 -3.98
C ALA A 261 -13.92 19.22 -4.17
N PHE A 262 -13.74 18.30 -3.22
CA PHE A 262 -12.77 17.21 -3.32
C PHE A 262 -13.07 16.29 -4.49
N SER A 263 -14.33 15.91 -4.72
CA SER A 263 -14.72 15.05 -5.84
C SER A 263 -14.52 15.72 -7.21
N LYS A 264 -14.58 17.06 -7.25
CA LYS A 264 -14.34 17.86 -8.46
C LYS A 264 -12.89 18.25 -8.68
N MET A 265 -12.06 18.22 -7.64
CA MET A 265 -10.64 18.52 -7.73
C MET A 265 -9.91 17.40 -8.48
N ARG A 266 -9.79 17.55 -9.80
CA ARG A 266 -8.76 16.84 -10.56
C ARG A 266 -7.40 17.43 -10.21
N LYS A 267 -6.55 16.67 -9.53
CA LYS A 267 -5.10 16.88 -9.62
C LYS A 267 -4.36 15.56 -9.73
N ASN A 268 -3.66 15.46 -10.86
CA ASN A 268 -2.57 14.59 -11.26
C ASN A 268 -2.52 13.24 -10.54
N ALA A 269 -2.84 12.16 -11.26
CA ALA A 269 -2.18 10.88 -11.00
C ALA A 269 -0.70 11.19 -10.75
N GLU A 270 -0.21 10.87 -9.55
CA GLU A 270 1.08 11.37 -9.13
C GLU A 270 2.14 10.98 -10.13
N THR A 271 2.91 11.97 -10.57
CA THR A 271 3.78 11.84 -11.75
C THR A 271 4.67 10.61 -11.62
N ALA A 272 4.76 9.84 -12.69
CA ALA A 272 5.77 8.81 -12.80
C ALA A 272 7.15 9.40 -12.43
N MET A 273 7.98 8.58 -11.80
CA MET A 273 9.32 8.98 -11.39
C MET A 273 10.35 8.05 -12.01
N LEU A 274 11.54 8.60 -12.20
CA LEU A 274 12.73 7.84 -12.51
C LEU A 274 13.64 7.84 -11.29
N ALA A 275 14.37 6.76 -11.03
CA ALA A 275 15.37 6.75 -9.97
C ALA A 275 16.65 6.03 -10.40
N ILE A 276 17.79 6.59 -10.02
CA ILE A 276 19.13 6.04 -10.29
C ILE A 276 20.02 6.09 -9.03
N PRO A 277 21.07 5.27 -8.93
CA PRO A 277 22.08 5.41 -7.88
C PRO A 277 22.65 6.83 -7.84
N LEU A 278 22.84 7.37 -6.64
CA LEU A 278 23.34 8.74 -6.46
C LEU A 278 24.74 8.90 -7.07
N GLU A 279 25.58 7.89 -6.93
CA GLU A 279 26.93 7.85 -7.50
C GLU A 279 26.92 7.98 -9.02
N ALA A 280 25.97 7.36 -9.73
CA ALA A 280 25.88 7.48 -11.19
C ALA A 280 25.52 8.92 -11.63
N PHE A 281 24.83 9.67 -10.77
CA PHE A 281 24.57 11.08 -10.99
C PHE A 281 25.80 11.96 -10.71
N LEU A 282 26.60 11.59 -9.71
CA LEU A 282 27.76 12.38 -9.24
C LEU A 282 29.03 12.14 -10.06
N THR A 283 29.20 10.98 -10.69
CA THR A 283 30.42 10.63 -11.44
C THR A 283 30.41 11.11 -12.89
N SER A 284 29.34 11.75 -13.35
CA SER A 284 29.23 12.20 -14.74
C SER A 284 30.20 13.34 -15.06
N PRO A 285 31.02 13.22 -16.12
CA PRO A 285 31.83 14.32 -16.63
C PRO A 285 30.97 15.53 -17.08
N ALA A 286 29.69 15.32 -17.39
CA ALA A 286 28.79 16.39 -17.84
C ALA A 286 28.34 17.35 -16.72
N MET A 287 28.65 17.04 -15.46
CA MET A 287 28.38 17.89 -14.28
C MET A 287 29.60 18.72 -13.85
N HIS A 288 30.76 18.50 -14.46
CA HIS A 288 32.01 19.26 -14.25
C HIS A 288 32.33 20.10 -15.48
#